data_AF-H1VPN6-F1
#
_entry.id   AF-H1VPN6-F1
#
_cell.length_a   1.000
_cell.length_b   1.000
_cell.length_c   1.000
_cell.angle_alpha   90.00
_cell.angle_beta   90.00
_cell.angle_gamma   90.00
#
_symmetry.space_group_name_H-M   'P 1'
#
loop_
_entity.id
_entity.type
_entity.pdbx_description
1 polymer ?
#
loop_
_entity_poly.entity_id
_entity_poly.type
_entity_poly.pdbx_seq_one_letter_code
_entity_poly.pdbx_strand_id
1 'polypeptide(L)'
;MGICVICSKLDNDVHTQRLLFMKVKKGFSEQAYELATAQHKLELLQAQVTNNAARKRRTVQIDPNTKFANIKDIQKAQIEAGEKEDITDESSESDLPSEAESCIVVASRRVQ
;
A
#
# COMPACT_ATOMS: atom_id res chain seq x y z
N MET A 1 21.70 -16.10 0.36
CA MET A 1 20.38 -16.62 0.75
C MET A 1 20.35 -18.09 1.21
N GLY A 2 21.36 -18.95 0.93
CA GLY A 2 21.23 -20.41 1.16
C GLY A 2 21.41 -20.94 2.60
N ILE A 3 22.31 -20.36 3.40
CA ILE A 3 22.83 -21.07 4.59
C ILE A 3 21.87 -21.07 5.80
N CYS A 4 21.18 -19.96 6.08
CA CYS A 4 20.23 -19.88 7.20
C CYS A 4 18.99 -20.77 6.96
N VAL A 5 18.54 -20.83 5.71
CA VAL A 5 17.40 -21.65 5.29
C VAL A 5 17.72 -23.14 5.41
N ILE A 6 18.97 -23.54 5.17
CA ILE A 6 19.42 -24.93 5.37
C ILE A 6 19.33 -25.30 6.85
N CYS A 7 19.80 -24.45 7.77
CA CYS A 7 19.73 -24.77 9.20
C CYS A 7 18.29 -24.96 9.71
N SER A 8 17.32 -24.22 9.15
CA SER A 8 15.92 -24.27 9.58
C SER A 8 15.04 -25.28 8.85
N LYS A 9 15.53 -25.88 7.76
CA LYS A 9 14.80 -26.88 6.96
C LYS A 9 15.29 -28.32 7.17
N LEU A 10 16.33 -28.51 7.98
CA LEU A 10 16.74 -29.85 8.40
C LEU A 10 15.86 -30.27 9.57
N ASP A 11 15.26 -31.47 9.52
CA ASP A 11 14.53 -32.11 10.62
C ASP A 11 15.48 -32.50 11.76
N ASN A 12 16.11 -31.50 12.37
CA ASN A 12 17.02 -31.64 13.50
C ASN A 12 16.28 -31.26 14.79
N ASP A 13 16.66 -31.92 15.89
CA ASP A 13 16.25 -31.48 17.23
C ASP A 13 16.60 -29.99 17.46
N VAL A 14 15.76 -29.28 18.22
CA VAL A 14 15.85 -27.83 18.47
C VAL A 14 17.22 -27.45 19.01
N HIS A 15 17.82 -28.30 19.85
CA HIS A 15 19.14 -28.07 20.40
C HIS A 15 20.24 -28.10 19.32
N THR A 16 20.12 -29.02 18.36
CA THR A 16 21.04 -29.17 17.23
C THR A 16 20.90 -28.00 16.26
N GLN A 17 19.68 -27.56 15.98
CA GLN A 17 19.43 -26.39 15.14
C GLN A 17 20.08 -25.13 15.74
N ARG A 18 19.90 -24.89 17.05
CA ARG A 18 20.51 -23.76 17.75
C ARG A 18 22.04 -23.82 17.69
N LEU A 19 22.63 -25.00 17.90
CA LEU A 19 24.08 -25.17 17.84
C LEU A 19 24.64 -24.93 16.43
N LEU A 20 23.96 -25.43 15.39
CA LEU A 20 24.30 -25.16 14.00
C LEU A 20 24.25 -23.66 13.69
N PHE A 21 23.19 -22.99 14.15
CA PHE A 21 23.06 -21.54 13.98
C PHE A 21 24.19 -20.78 14.66
N MET A 22 24.57 -21.16 15.89
CA MET A 22 25.70 -20.57 16.59
C MET A 22 27.04 -20.83 15.88
N LYS A 23 27.25 -22.03 15.33
CA LYS A 23 28.45 -22.37 14.56
C LYS A 23 28.56 -21.54 13.29
N VAL A 24 27.46 -21.42 12.54
CA VAL A 24 27.39 -20.56 11.35
C VAL A 24 27.64 -19.12 11.76
N LYS A 25 26.94 -18.60 12.77
CA LYS A 25 27.16 -17.23 13.27
C LYS A 25 28.61 -16.99 13.67
N LYS A 26 29.27 -17.95 14.31
CA LYS A 26 30.69 -17.85 14.71
C LYS A 26 31.64 -17.88 13.50
N GLY A 27 31.29 -18.59 12.44
CA GLY A 27 32.09 -18.68 11.22
C GLY A 27 31.98 -17.48 10.29
N PHE A 28 30.98 -16.63 10.48
CA PHE A 28 30.75 -15.43 9.68
C PHE A 28 31.16 -14.16 10.44
N SER A 29 31.65 -13.14 9.72
CA SER A 29 31.90 -11.83 10.32
C SER A 29 30.60 -11.21 10.83
N GLU A 30 30.66 -10.54 11.98
CA GLU A 30 29.51 -9.86 12.60
C GLU A 30 28.82 -8.90 11.63
N GLN A 31 29.59 -8.10 10.89
CA GLN A 31 29.07 -7.17 9.87
C GLN A 31 28.25 -7.88 8.77
N ALA A 32 28.74 -9.01 8.26
CA ALA A 32 28.02 -9.78 7.25
C ALA A 32 26.73 -10.38 7.80
N TYR A 33 26.73 -10.81 9.07
CA TYR A 33 25.53 -11.29 9.74
C TYR A 33 24.51 -10.17 9.90
N GLU A 34 24.92 -9.01 10.40
CA GLU A 34 24.06 -7.83 10.55
C GLU A 34 23.44 -7.41 9.21
N LEU A 35 24.28 -7.31 8.17
CA LEU A 35 23.83 -6.96 6.82
C LEU A 35 22.80 -7.97 6.29
N ALA A 36 23.06 -9.27 6.42
CA ALA A 36 22.12 -10.30 6.01
C ALA A 36 20.79 -10.25 6.78
N THR A 37 20.83 -10.01 8.09
CA THR A 37 19.61 -9.87 8.90
C THR A 37 18.82 -8.61 8.53
N ALA A 38 19.49 -7.50 8.21
CA ALA A 38 18.85 -6.27 7.76
C ALA A 38 18.17 -6.46 6.40
N GLN A 39 18.85 -7.09 5.44
CA GLN A 39 18.27 -7.45 4.13
C GLN A 39 17.03 -8.32 4.27
N HIS A 40 17.07 -9.34 5.14
CA HIS A 40 15.93 -10.21 5.37
C HIS A 40 14.74 -9.45 5.97
N LYS A 41 14.97 -8.55 6.93
CA LYS A 41 13.90 -7.69 7.48
C LYS A 41 13.28 -6.79 6.42
N LEU A 42 14.09 -6.22 5.52
CA LEU A 42 13.60 -5.40 4.40
C LEU A 42 12.72 -6.22 3.45
N GLU A 43 13.12 -7.46 3.13
CA GLU A 43 12.34 -8.36 2.29
C GLU A 43 10.96 -8.69 2.91
N LEU A 44 10.93 -8.98 4.21
CA LEU A 44 9.69 -9.24 4.95
C LEU A 44 8.77 -8.01 4.97
N LEU A 45 9.33 -6.83 5.24
CA LEU A 45 8.56 -5.58 5.24
C LEU A 45 8.05 -5.24 3.85
N GLN A 46 8.86 -5.46 2.81
CA GLN A 46 8.46 -5.26 1.42
C GLN A 46 7.28 -6.17 1.07
N ALA A 47 7.34 -7.45 1.44
CA ALA A 47 6.24 -8.39 1.26
C ALA A 47 4.97 -7.95 2.01
N GLN A 48 5.11 -7.37 3.21
CA GLN A 48 3.97 -6.84 3.96
C GLN A 48 3.34 -5.64 3.25
N VAL A 49 4.15 -4.72 2.73
CA VAL A 49 3.67 -3.55 1.97
C VAL A 49 2.98 -3.99 0.69
N THR A 50 3.55 -4.92 -0.08
CA THR A 50 2.92 -5.43 -1.31
C THR A 50 1.60 -6.15 -1.02
N ASN A 51 1.54 -6.96 0.05
CA ASN A 51 0.31 -7.60 0.48
C ASN A 51 -0.76 -6.58 0.94
N ASN A 52 -0.35 -5.53 1.65
CA ASN A 52 -1.26 -4.45 2.05
C ASN A 52 -1.75 -3.64 0.83
N ALA A 53 -0.87 -3.33 -0.11
CA ALA A 53 -1.22 -2.67 -1.36
C ALA A 53 -2.19 -3.51 -2.19
N ALA A 54 -1.98 -4.82 -2.30
CA ALA A 54 -2.90 -5.75 -2.95
C ALA A 54 -4.27 -5.82 -2.22
N ARG A 55 -4.27 -5.74 -0.88
CA ARG A 55 -5.51 -5.69 -0.09
C ARG A 55 -6.27 -4.38 -0.29
N LYS A 56 -5.58 -3.25 -0.37
CA LYS A 56 -6.18 -1.93 -0.68
C LYS A 56 -6.62 -1.81 -2.14
N ARG A 57 -5.97 -2.55 -3.05
CA ARG A 57 -6.34 -2.71 -4.47
C ARG A 57 -7.35 -3.81 -4.74
N ARG A 58 -7.92 -4.46 -3.72
CA ARG A 58 -9.22 -5.10 -3.91
C ARG A 58 -10.23 -3.97 -4.10
N THR A 59 -10.28 -3.47 -5.35
CA THR A 59 -11.50 -3.04 -5.99
C THR A 59 -12.56 -3.97 -5.46
N VAL A 60 -13.54 -3.40 -4.77
CA VAL A 60 -14.75 -4.12 -4.35
C VAL A 60 -15.06 -5.07 -5.49
N GLN A 61 -14.93 -6.37 -5.25
CA GLN A 61 -15.47 -7.35 -6.18
C GLN A 61 -16.94 -6.98 -6.16
N ILE A 62 -17.36 -6.21 -7.17
CA ILE A 62 -18.75 -5.89 -7.42
C ILE A 62 -19.36 -7.27 -7.43
N ASP A 63 -20.09 -7.57 -6.37
CA ASP A 63 -20.71 -8.86 -6.24
C ASP A 63 -21.50 -9.02 -7.53
N PRO A 64 -21.29 -10.10 -8.30
CA PRO A 64 -21.91 -10.28 -9.62
C PRO A 64 -23.44 -10.30 -9.56
N ASN A 65 -24.03 -10.21 -8.36
CA ASN A 65 -25.46 -10.10 -8.11
C ASN A 65 -25.86 -8.88 -7.26
N THR A 66 -24.97 -7.91 -7.03
CA THR A 66 -25.33 -6.69 -6.29
C THR A 66 -26.12 -5.73 -7.17
N LYS A 67 -27.35 -5.50 -6.72
CA LYS A 67 -28.40 -4.63 -7.26
C LYS A 67 -28.08 -3.13 -7.12
N PHE A 68 -26.83 -2.70 -7.34
CA PHE A 68 -26.53 -1.28 -7.35
C PHE A 68 -27.04 -0.68 -8.67
N ALA A 69 -28.12 0.09 -8.57
CA ALA A 69 -28.58 0.91 -9.68
C ALA A 69 -27.43 1.82 -10.13
N ASN A 70 -27.13 1.82 -11.42
CA ASN A 70 -26.14 2.73 -11.96
C ASN A 70 -26.65 4.16 -11.80
N ILE A 71 -25.76 5.13 -11.68
CA ILE A 71 -26.14 6.56 -11.58
C ILE A 71 -27.04 6.94 -12.78
N LYS A 72 -26.80 6.35 -13.95
CA LYS A 72 -27.67 6.50 -15.14
C LYS A 72 -29.09 5.96 -14.93
N ASP A 73 -29.22 4.83 -14.22
CA ASP A 73 -30.52 4.21 -13.94
C ASP A 73 -31.30 5.07 -12.93
N ILE A 74 -30.60 5.66 -11.95
CA ILE A 74 -31.18 6.58 -10.98
C ILE A 74 -31.65 7.88 -11.67
N GLN A 75 -30.83 8.45 -12.56
CA GLN A 75 -31.21 9.64 -13.32
C GLN A 75 -32.42 9.38 -14.22
N LYS A 76 -32.42 8.23 -14.91
CA LYS A 76 -33.54 7.82 -15.76
C LYS A 76 -34.83 7.63 -14.95
N ALA A 77 -34.75 6.99 -13.79
CA ALA A 77 -35.90 6.81 -12.89
C ALA A 77 -36.41 8.15 -12.33
N GLN A 78 -35.55 9.15 -12.11
CA GLN A 78 -35.96 10.49 -11.67
C GLN A 78 -36.68 11.28 -12.77
N ILE A 79 -36.26 11.15 -14.03
CA ILE A 79 -36.93 11.73 -15.20
C ILE A 79 -38.30 11.05 -15.41
N GLU A 80 -38.34 9.71 -15.31
CA GLU A 80 -39.57 8.91 -15.47
C GLU A 80 -40.58 9.13 -14.33
N ALA A 81 -40.10 9.35 -13.10
CA ALA A 81 -40.91 9.71 -11.96
C ALA A 81 -41.37 11.18 -11.97
N GLY A 82 -40.95 11.98 -12.95
CA GLY A 82 -41.33 13.39 -13.10
C GLY A 82 -40.74 14.32 -12.05
N GLU A 83 -39.65 13.93 -11.38
CA GLU A 83 -39.00 14.72 -10.32
C GLU A 83 -38.00 15.75 -10.90
N LYS A 84 -37.50 15.53 -12.13
CA LYS A 84 -36.55 16.43 -12.82
C LYS A 84 -36.91 16.58 -14.29
N GLU A 85 -37.06 17.83 -14.73
CA GLU A 85 -37.17 18.18 -16.14
C GLU A 85 -35.78 18.01 -16.81
N ASP A 86 -35.76 17.39 -17.99
CA ASP A 86 -34.57 17.25 -18.83
C ASP A 86 -34.18 18.63 -19.37
N ILE A 87 -33.46 19.40 -18.56
CA ILE A 87 -32.79 20.61 -19.02
C ILE A 87 -31.59 20.19 -19.88
N THR A 88 -31.92 19.81 -21.12
CA THR A 88 -31.07 20.07 -22.27
C THR A 88 -31.04 21.59 -22.47
N ASP A 89 -30.39 22.30 -21.56
CA ASP A 89 -30.21 23.75 -21.67
C ASP A 89 -28.72 24.07 -21.78
N GLU A 90 -28.40 24.54 -22.96
CA GLU A 90 -27.14 25.09 -23.40
C GLU A 90 -26.86 26.37 -22.61
N SER A 91 -26.31 26.25 -21.39
CA SER A 91 -25.91 27.43 -20.62
C SER A 91 -24.50 27.26 -20.05
N SER A 92 -23.58 27.91 -20.75
CA SER A 92 -22.22 28.18 -20.28
C SER A 92 -22.28 29.13 -19.08
N GLU A 93 -21.78 28.69 -17.93
CA GLU A 93 -21.20 29.60 -16.95
C GLU A 93 -19.94 28.97 -16.35
N SER A 94 -18.88 29.75 -16.44
CA SER A 94 -17.50 29.42 -16.12
C SER A 94 -17.22 29.63 -14.63
N ASP A 95 -16.85 28.57 -13.92
CA ASP A 95 -16.27 28.69 -12.58
C ASP A 95 -14.75 28.47 -12.65
N LEU A 96 -14.02 29.58 -12.76
CA LEU A 96 -12.58 29.63 -12.55
C LEU A 96 -12.33 29.59 -11.03
N PRO A 97 -11.59 28.62 -10.47
CA PRO A 97 -11.25 28.64 -9.05
C PRO A 97 -10.20 29.73 -8.79
N SER A 98 -10.65 30.84 -8.19
CA SER A 98 -9.81 31.85 -7.58
C SER A 98 -9.35 31.35 -6.21
N GLU A 99 -8.15 30.77 -6.11
CA GLU A 99 -7.50 30.55 -4.81
C GLU A 99 -6.06 31.05 -4.89
N ALA A 100 -5.81 32.18 -4.23
CA ALA A 100 -4.51 32.79 -4.08
C ALA A 100 -3.56 31.84 -3.33
N GLU A 101 -2.36 31.60 -3.88
CA GLU A 101 -1.31 30.83 -3.21
C GLU A 101 -0.91 31.49 -1.87
N SER A 102 -1.40 30.92 -0.77
CA SER A 102 -0.93 31.23 0.58
C SER A 102 0.40 30.52 0.83
N CYS A 103 1.51 31.10 0.35
CA CYS A 103 2.84 30.57 0.61
C CYS A 103 3.33 30.96 2.02
N ILE A 104 3.90 29.98 2.73
CA ILE A 104 4.56 30.15 4.03
C ILE A 104 6.05 30.44 3.83
N VAL A 105 6.55 31.55 4.38
CA VAL A 105 7.96 31.95 4.30
C VAL A 105 8.74 31.39 5.49
N VAL A 106 9.80 30.62 5.21
CA VAL A 106 10.74 30.11 6.23
C VAL A 106 12.02 30.94 6.21
N ALA A 107 12.19 31.82 7.19
CA ALA A 107 13.45 32.57 7.37
C ALA A 107 14.52 31.68 8.04
N SER A 108 15.65 31.47 7.37
CA SER A 108 16.81 30.78 7.95
C SER A 108 17.72 31.78 8.65
N ARG A 109 17.90 31.65 9.97
CA ARG A 109 18.90 32.42 10.72
C ARG A 109 20.31 31.93 10.35
N ARG A 110 21.15 32.84 9.86
CA ARG A 110 22.61 32.61 9.78
C ARG A 110 23.18 32.74 11.18
N VAL A 111 23.83 31.68 11.66
CA VAL A 111 24.68 31.70 12.85
C VAL A 111 25.94 32.48 12.48
N GLN A 112 26.22 33.56 13.21
CA GLN A 112 27.53 34.20 13.25
C GLN A 112 28.32 33.60 14.40
#